data_AF-A0AAW6RYH0-F1
#
_entry.id   AF-A0AAW6RYH0-F1
#
_cell.length_a   1.000
_cell.length_b   1.000
_cell.length_c   1.000
_cell.angle_alpha   90.00
_cell.angle_beta   90.00
_cell.angle_gamma   90.00
#
_symmetry.space_group_name_H-M   'P 1'
#
loop_
_entity.id
_entity.type
_entity.pdbx_description
1 polymer ?
#
loop_
_entity_poly.entity_id
_entity_poly.type
_entity_poly.pdbx_seq_one_letter_code
_entity_poly.pdbx_strand_id
1 'polypeptide(L)'
;RVYVAHPDRQVLTAPPPVKPWKPFAAGMLSMLVLVGASVWGWQATHQPDPQQVQFTASLTPLPVALSGEQLARLRQKAPPPEVGIKQTQQQLTQFAQLKPDWAIRYGDSLVRQALTLWPEQAKPLAQQWQQWLEAAALPSESLDGWHQGMTQLQQLANRLNALDEQKGKYMTVSELKSAVFAMTQSFNSAVPVEERLRQLAEWPQNQPWPAAQQSQTEQHLQQLIARYALLKQKTAE
;
A
#
# COMPACT_ATOMS: atom_id res chain seq x y z
N ARG A 1 119.20 -10.43 9.19
CA ARG A 1 118.19 -10.83 10.19
C ARG A 1 117.69 -9.57 10.88
N VAL A 2 116.50 -9.10 10.52
CA VAL A 2 115.77 -8.10 11.31
C VAL A 2 114.34 -8.59 11.36
N TYR A 3 113.94 -9.06 12.54
CA TYR A 3 112.59 -9.48 12.87
C TYR A 3 111.74 -8.20 13.07
N VAL A 4 110.56 -8.16 12.46
CA VAL A 4 109.51 -7.19 12.81
C VAL A 4 108.43 -7.99 13.52
N ALA A 5 108.18 -7.64 14.79
CA ALA A 5 107.17 -8.24 15.63
C ALA A 5 105.76 -7.81 15.20
N HIS A 6 104.86 -8.78 15.06
CA HIS A 6 103.42 -8.60 14.90
C HIS A 6 102.75 -8.80 16.27
N PRO A 7 101.97 -7.84 16.81
CA PRO A 7 101.18 -8.08 17.99
C PRO A 7 99.82 -8.69 17.64
N ASP A 8 99.40 -9.65 18.47
CA ASP A 8 98.20 -10.48 18.37
C ASP A 8 96.90 -9.79 18.84
N ARG A 9 95.82 -10.16 18.13
CA ARG A 9 94.40 -10.38 18.53
C ARG A 9 93.64 -9.37 19.40
N GLN A 10 92.43 -9.02 18.92
CA GLN A 10 91.18 -9.26 19.67
C GLN A 10 90.03 -9.68 18.72
N VAL A 11 89.49 -10.89 18.95
CA VAL A 11 88.30 -11.43 18.27
C VAL A 11 87.10 -11.12 19.16
N LEU A 12 86.18 -10.28 18.69
CA LEU A 12 84.86 -10.10 19.28
C LEU A 12 83.86 -10.97 18.52
N THR A 13 83.49 -12.10 19.11
CA THR A 13 82.39 -12.96 18.66
C THR A 13 81.04 -12.28 18.87
N ALA A 14 80.30 -11.99 17.80
CA ALA A 14 78.89 -11.58 17.83
C ALA A 14 77.96 -12.81 17.92
N PRO A 15 76.85 -12.77 18.68
CA PRO A 15 75.89 -13.87 18.75
C PRO A 15 75.02 -13.93 17.47
N PRO A 16 74.54 -15.12 17.07
CA PRO A 16 73.78 -15.29 15.82
C PRO A 16 72.35 -14.73 15.91
N PRO A 17 71.80 -14.18 14.81
CA PRO A 17 70.43 -13.65 14.80
C PRO A 17 69.39 -14.78 14.75
N VAL A 18 68.61 -14.96 15.82
CA VAL A 18 67.41 -15.81 15.79
C VAL A 18 66.20 -14.96 15.37
N LYS A 19 65.51 -15.37 14.30
CA LYS A 19 64.34 -14.68 13.72
C LYS A 19 63.06 -15.11 14.47
N PRO A 20 62.45 -14.28 15.34
CA PRO A 20 61.38 -14.71 16.24
C PRO A 20 60.01 -14.58 15.54
N TRP A 21 59.76 -15.36 14.49
CA TRP A 21 58.52 -15.26 13.72
C TRP A 21 57.33 -15.98 14.40
N LYS A 22 57.62 -16.92 15.30
CA LYS A 22 56.62 -17.70 16.04
C LYS A 22 55.76 -16.86 17.01
N PRO A 23 56.30 -15.97 17.88
CA PRO A 23 55.47 -15.13 18.73
C PRO A 23 54.66 -14.10 17.94
N PHE A 24 55.16 -13.66 16.78
CA PHE A 24 54.44 -12.74 15.89
C PHE A 24 53.20 -13.40 15.26
N ALA A 25 53.36 -14.61 14.72
CA ALA A 25 52.25 -15.38 14.17
C ALA A 25 51.21 -15.77 15.24
N ALA A 26 51.68 -16.13 16.45
CA ALA A 26 50.81 -16.41 17.59
C ALA A 26 50.01 -15.16 18.02
N GLY A 27 50.65 -13.99 18.06
CA GLY A 27 49.99 -12.72 18.35
C GLY A 27 48.93 -12.36 17.30
N MET A 28 49.24 -12.49 16.01
CA MET A 28 48.27 -12.23 14.93
C MET A 28 47.05 -13.15 15.00
N LEU A 29 47.25 -14.44 15.28
CA LEU A 29 46.14 -15.39 15.42
C LEU A 29 45.25 -15.05 16.63
N SER A 30 45.84 -14.68 17.77
CA SER A 30 45.04 -14.24 18.93
C SER A 30 44.22 -12.98 18.65
N MET A 31 44.79 -12.03 17.90
CA MET A 31 44.11 -10.78 17.54
C MET A 31 42.98 -11.05 16.55
N LEU A 32 43.17 -11.95 15.58
CA LEU A 32 42.12 -12.38 14.66
C LEU A 32 40.96 -13.09 15.36
N VAL A 33 41.25 -13.97 16.34
CA VAL A 33 40.19 -14.64 17.12
C VAL A 33 39.43 -13.64 17.99
N LEU A 34 40.12 -12.71 18.64
CA LEU A 34 39.49 -11.67 19.47
C LEU A 34 38.62 -10.72 18.63
N VAL A 35 39.10 -10.28 17.47
CA VAL A 35 38.33 -9.43 16.55
C VAL A 35 37.14 -10.21 15.98
N GLY A 36 37.33 -11.47 15.57
CA GLY A 36 36.26 -12.33 15.08
C GLY A 36 35.15 -12.54 16.12
N ALA A 37 35.52 -12.86 17.36
CA ALA A 37 34.55 -13.05 18.45
C ALA A 37 33.81 -11.74 18.81
N SER A 38 34.50 -10.60 18.73
CA SER A 38 33.89 -9.28 18.98
C SER A 38 32.89 -8.89 17.90
N VAL A 39 33.24 -9.09 16.62
CA VAL A 39 32.36 -8.83 15.48
C VAL A 39 31.16 -9.77 15.48
N TRP A 40 31.37 -11.05 15.83
CA TRP A 40 30.29 -12.03 15.88
C TRP A 40 29.35 -11.81 17.07
N GLY A 41 29.90 -11.43 18.23
CA GLY A 41 29.12 -11.01 19.40
C GLY A 41 28.28 -9.76 19.11
N TRP A 42 28.86 -8.78 18.42
CA TRP A 42 28.15 -7.59 17.95
C TRP A 42 27.05 -7.92 16.94
N GLN A 43 27.31 -8.80 15.97
CA GLN A 43 26.32 -9.20 14.98
C GLN A 43 25.17 -10.03 15.58
N ALA A 44 25.44 -10.82 16.61
CA ALA A 44 24.43 -11.56 17.35
C ALA A 44 23.55 -10.65 18.23
N THR A 45 24.12 -9.57 18.80
CA THR A 45 23.38 -8.62 19.65
C THR A 45 22.72 -7.48 18.86
N HIS A 46 23.23 -7.14 17.67
CA HIS A 46 22.66 -6.13 16.76
C HIS A 46 21.74 -6.72 15.69
N GLN A 47 21.11 -7.87 15.95
CA GLN A 47 19.95 -8.24 15.14
C GLN A 47 18.85 -7.19 15.40
N PRO A 48 18.43 -6.42 14.38
CA PRO A 48 17.35 -5.46 14.56
C PRO A 48 16.13 -6.22 15.02
N ASP A 49 15.50 -5.74 16.09
CA ASP A 49 14.33 -6.37 16.69
C ASP A 49 13.31 -6.68 15.57
N PRO A 50 12.88 -7.94 15.41
CA PRO A 50 11.94 -8.32 14.35
C PRO A 50 10.68 -7.44 14.35
N GLN A 51 10.28 -6.89 15.51
CA GLN A 51 9.16 -5.97 15.62
C GLN A 51 9.47 -4.58 15.05
N GLN A 52 10.70 -4.07 15.23
CA GLN A 52 11.13 -2.80 14.61
C GLN A 52 11.27 -2.93 13.09
N VAL A 53 11.72 -4.10 12.59
CA VAL A 53 11.76 -4.38 11.15
C VAL A 53 10.35 -4.42 10.56
N GLN A 54 9.39 -5.04 11.25
CA GLN A 54 7.99 -5.09 10.79
C GLN A 54 7.29 -3.72 10.88
N PHE A 55 7.60 -2.91 11.90
CA PHE A 55 7.09 -1.54 12.02
C PHE A 55 7.67 -0.62 10.93
N THR A 56 8.95 -0.72 10.64
CA THR A 56 9.54 0.03 9.51
C THR A 56 9.06 -0.50 8.16
N ALA A 57 8.73 -1.80 8.07
CA ALA A 57 8.09 -2.40 6.90
C ALA A 57 6.63 -1.94 6.70
N SER A 58 5.89 -1.63 7.78
CA SER A 58 4.54 -1.05 7.64
C SER A 58 4.58 0.44 7.25
N LEU A 59 5.67 1.13 7.57
CA LEU A 59 5.86 2.54 7.20
C LEU A 59 6.61 2.75 5.89
N THR A 60 7.08 1.69 5.23
CA THR A 60 7.74 1.80 3.91
C THR A 60 6.69 2.06 2.83
N PRO A 61 7.04 2.84 1.78
CA PRO A 61 6.12 3.10 0.68
C PRO A 61 5.67 1.79 0.05
N LEU A 62 4.40 1.71 -0.35
CA LEU A 62 3.86 0.54 -1.04
C LEU A 62 4.80 0.13 -2.19
N PRO A 63 5.03 -1.18 -2.39
CA PRO A 63 5.97 -1.65 -3.40
C PRO A 63 5.54 -1.15 -4.78
N VAL A 64 6.37 -0.28 -5.37
CA VAL A 64 6.14 0.29 -6.69
C VAL A 64 6.66 -0.70 -7.74
N ALA A 65 5.84 -1.01 -8.74
CA ALA A 65 6.28 -1.83 -9.87
C ALA A 65 7.46 -1.16 -10.61
N LEU A 66 8.43 -1.97 -11.03
CA LEU A 66 9.59 -1.47 -11.76
C LEU A 66 9.15 -0.74 -13.03
N SER A 67 9.74 0.42 -13.30
CA SER A 67 9.45 1.19 -14.51
C SER A 67 9.91 0.44 -15.76
N GLY A 68 9.36 0.80 -16.93
CA GLY A 68 9.71 0.15 -18.20
C GLY A 68 11.22 0.14 -18.48
N GLU A 69 11.94 1.20 -18.11
CA GLU A 69 13.40 1.27 -18.23
C GLU A 69 14.12 0.34 -17.26
N GLN A 70 13.65 0.23 -16.01
CA GLN A 70 14.22 -0.68 -15.01
C GLN A 70 14.02 -2.13 -15.44
N LEU A 71 12.83 -2.47 -15.94
CA LEU A 71 12.52 -3.79 -16.51
C LEU A 71 13.42 -4.10 -17.72
N ALA A 72 13.66 -3.13 -18.61
CA ALA A 72 14.56 -3.31 -19.75
C ALA A 72 16.00 -3.64 -19.31
N ARG A 73 16.50 -3.01 -18.24
CA ARG A 73 17.80 -3.31 -17.65
C ARG A 73 17.81 -4.67 -16.94
N LEU A 74 16.74 -4.99 -16.21
CA LEU A 74 16.60 -6.26 -15.48
C LEU A 74 16.41 -7.46 -16.40
N ARG A 75 15.89 -7.26 -17.62
CA ARG A 75 15.72 -8.33 -18.62
C ARG A 75 17.02 -9.09 -18.91
N GLN A 76 18.18 -8.41 -18.83
CA GLN A 76 19.49 -9.03 -19.05
C GLN A 76 19.94 -9.93 -17.88
N LYS A 77 19.38 -9.74 -16.68
CA LYS A 77 19.66 -10.53 -15.46
C LYS A 77 18.36 -11.10 -14.89
N ALA A 78 17.40 -11.39 -15.76
CA ALA A 78 16.09 -11.82 -15.33
C ALA A 78 16.23 -13.16 -14.59
N PRO A 79 15.52 -13.34 -13.47
CA PRO A 79 15.41 -14.66 -12.85
C PRO A 79 14.83 -15.66 -13.85
N PRO A 80 15.07 -16.97 -13.66
CA PRO A 80 14.51 -18.01 -14.51
C PRO A 80 13.00 -17.82 -14.69
N PRO A 81 12.46 -17.94 -15.93
CA PRO A 81 11.06 -17.65 -16.23
C PRO A 81 10.08 -18.38 -15.30
N GLU A 82 10.37 -19.64 -14.98
CA GLU A 82 9.55 -20.48 -14.09
C GLU A 82 9.42 -19.88 -12.69
N VAL A 83 10.52 -19.39 -12.11
CA VAL A 83 10.55 -18.81 -10.77
C VAL A 83 9.90 -17.43 -10.80
N GLY A 84 10.26 -16.58 -11.76
CA GLY A 84 9.74 -15.22 -11.86
C GLY A 84 8.23 -15.18 -12.13
N ILE A 85 7.73 -16.01 -13.04
CA ILE A 85 6.29 -16.09 -13.36
C ILE A 85 5.51 -16.67 -12.19
N LYS A 86 6.00 -17.75 -11.56
CA LYS A 86 5.33 -18.35 -10.40
C LYS A 86 5.24 -17.37 -9.22
N GLN A 87 6.32 -16.64 -8.93
CA GLN A 87 6.31 -15.60 -7.89
C GLN A 87 5.36 -14.46 -8.24
N THR A 88 5.37 -13.99 -9.48
CA THR A 88 4.44 -12.95 -9.95
C THR A 88 2.99 -13.42 -9.85
N GLN A 89 2.69 -14.66 -10.25
CA GLN A 89 1.34 -15.23 -10.14
C GLN A 89 0.89 -15.35 -8.68
N GLN A 90 1.78 -15.76 -7.78
CA GLN A 90 1.51 -15.79 -6.34
C GLN A 90 1.19 -14.40 -5.80
N GLN A 91 1.97 -13.38 -6.18
CA GLN A 91 1.69 -11.99 -5.81
C GLN A 91 0.35 -11.50 -6.36
N LEU A 92 0.08 -11.70 -7.65
CA LEU A 92 -1.20 -11.33 -8.27
C LEU A 92 -2.39 -12.02 -7.59
N THR A 93 -2.24 -13.28 -7.20
CA THR A 93 -3.28 -14.01 -6.47
C THR A 93 -3.55 -13.40 -5.10
N GLN A 94 -2.50 -12.99 -4.37
CA GLN A 94 -2.64 -12.31 -3.08
C GLN A 94 -3.31 -10.94 -3.24
N PHE A 95 -2.89 -10.15 -4.24
CA PHE A 95 -3.49 -8.85 -4.54
C PHE A 95 -4.96 -8.97 -4.96
N ALA A 96 -5.31 -9.97 -5.78
CA ALA A 96 -6.69 -10.19 -6.21
C ALA A 96 -7.63 -10.59 -5.05
N GLN A 97 -7.09 -11.13 -3.95
CA GLN A 97 -7.86 -11.48 -2.75
C GLN A 97 -8.04 -10.30 -1.77
N LEU A 98 -7.39 -9.15 -2.01
CA LEU A 98 -7.55 -7.99 -1.15
C LEU A 98 -8.98 -7.45 -1.23
N LYS A 99 -9.53 -7.09 -0.07
CA LYS A 99 -10.83 -6.45 0.00
C LYS A 99 -10.77 -5.03 -0.58
N PRO A 100 -11.87 -4.50 -1.13
CA PRO A 100 -11.90 -3.14 -1.70
C PRO A 100 -11.56 -2.05 -0.66
N ASP A 101 -11.83 -2.29 0.63
CA ASP A 101 -11.51 -1.38 1.75
C ASP A 101 -10.07 -1.54 2.29
N TRP A 102 -9.20 -2.30 1.61
CA TRP A 102 -7.86 -2.61 2.12
C TRP A 102 -7.05 -1.36 2.47
N ALA A 103 -7.06 -0.32 1.64
CA ALA A 103 -6.29 0.90 1.86
C ALA A 103 -6.71 1.61 3.16
N ILE A 104 -8.02 1.64 3.43
CA ILE A 104 -8.57 2.25 4.65
C ILE A 104 -8.17 1.42 5.87
N ARG A 105 -8.34 0.09 5.79
CA ARG A 105 -7.94 -0.83 6.88
C ARG A 105 -6.45 -0.77 7.19
N TYR A 106 -5.64 -0.57 6.16
CA TYR A 106 -4.21 -0.40 6.32
C TYR A 106 -3.91 0.90 7.07
N GLY A 107 -4.51 2.02 6.67
CA GLY A 107 -4.41 3.29 7.39
C GLY A 107 -4.88 3.18 8.86
N ASP A 108 -6.02 2.54 9.12
CA ASP A 108 -6.50 2.26 10.48
C ASP A 108 -5.46 1.48 11.30
N SER A 109 -4.77 0.51 10.67
CA SER A 109 -3.73 -0.27 11.34
C SER A 109 -2.50 0.57 11.68
N LEU A 110 -2.10 1.51 10.80
CA LEU A 110 -0.99 2.43 11.05
C LEU A 110 -1.33 3.40 12.18
N VAL A 111 -2.54 3.95 12.19
CA VAL A 111 -3.05 4.81 13.27
C VAL A 111 -3.07 4.04 14.59
N ARG A 112 -3.54 2.80 14.59
CA ARG A 112 -3.55 1.95 15.79
C ARG A 112 -2.15 1.63 16.30
N GLN A 113 -1.20 1.35 15.40
CA GLN A 113 0.21 1.18 15.76
C GLN A 113 0.76 2.45 16.42
N ALA A 114 0.50 3.62 15.82
CA ALA A 114 0.94 4.90 16.37
C ALA A 114 0.30 5.21 17.73
N LEU A 115 -1.00 4.96 17.91
CA LEU A 115 -1.69 5.13 19.20
C LEU A 115 -1.19 4.18 20.28
N THR A 116 -0.80 2.95 19.91
CA THR A 116 -0.27 1.97 20.85
C THR A 116 1.12 2.37 21.35
N LEU A 117 1.95 2.93 20.46
CA LEU A 117 3.33 3.35 20.79
C LEU A 117 3.38 4.75 21.42
N TRP A 118 2.53 5.67 20.98
CA TRP A 118 2.50 7.08 21.40
C TRP A 118 1.07 7.56 21.68
N PRO A 119 0.45 7.12 22.80
CA PRO A 119 -0.96 7.34 23.06
C PRO A 119 -1.35 8.81 23.20
N GLU A 120 -0.45 9.70 23.65
CA GLU A 120 -0.75 11.14 23.76
C GLU A 120 -0.48 11.89 22.45
N GLN A 121 0.63 11.58 21.78
CA GLN A 121 1.07 12.30 20.58
C GLN A 121 0.32 11.87 19.31
N ALA A 122 -0.18 10.64 19.24
CA ALA A 122 -0.89 10.11 18.08
C ALA A 122 -2.40 10.40 18.08
N LYS A 123 -2.97 10.97 19.15
CA LYS A 123 -4.39 11.42 19.18
C LYS A 123 -4.76 12.33 18.00
N PRO A 124 -4.02 13.43 17.71
CA PRO A 124 -4.35 14.28 16.57
C PRO A 124 -4.24 13.55 15.22
N LEU A 125 -3.28 12.63 15.08
CA LEU A 125 -3.14 11.80 13.87
C LEU A 125 -4.37 10.92 13.66
N ALA A 126 -4.86 10.27 14.72
CA ALA A 126 -6.06 9.44 14.67
C ALA A 126 -7.31 10.27 14.33
N GLN A 127 -7.44 11.46 14.91
CA GLN A 127 -8.55 12.37 14.61
C GLN A 127 -8.50 12.86 13.15
N GLN A 128 -7.32 13.23 12.66
CA GLN A 128 -7.15 13.67 11.27
C GLN A 128 -7.50 12.55 10.28
N TRP A 129 -7.06 11.32 10.57
CA TRP A 129 -7.39 10.16 9.74
C TRP A 129 -8.90 9.90 9.70
N GLN A 130 -9.56 9.94 10.85
CA GLN A 130 -11.01 9.76 10.95
C GLN A 130 -11.77 10.87 10.20
N GLN A 131 -11.37 12.13 10.37
CA GLN A 131 -11.97 13.26 9.66
C GLN A 131 -11.80 13.14 8.16
N TRP A 132 -10.62 12.74 7.69
CA TRP A 132 -10.38 12.49 6.27
C TRP A 132 -11.28 11.35 5.76
N LEU A 133 -11.42 10.26 6.52
CA LEU A 133 -12.26 9.13 6.14
C LEU A 133 -13.76 9.52 6.05
N GLU A 134 -14.25 10.30 7.02
CA GLU A 134 -15.63 10.80 7.04
C GLU A 134 -15.90 11.79 5.89
N ALA A 135 -14.95 12.69 5.60
CA ALA A 135 -15.03 13.62 4.49
C ALA A 135 -14.89 12.94 3.11
N ALA A 136 -14.09 11.86 3.05
CA ALA A 136 -13.92 11.07 1.85
C ALA A 136 -15.13 10.15 1.59
N ALA A 137 -15.97 9.84 2.58
CA ALA A 137 -17.13 8.98 2.41
C ALA A 137 -18.30 9.70 1.73
N LEU A 138 -19.03 8.97 0.87
CA LEU A 138 -20.25 9.49 0.24
C LEU A 138 -21.27 9.87 1.33
N PRO A 139 -21.84 11.08 1.39
CA PRO A 139 -22.85 11.44 2.39
C PRO A 139 -24.03 10.46 2.39
N SER A 140 -24.63 10.20 3.56
CA SER A 140 -25.76 9.27 3.66
C SER A 140 -26.96 9.72 2.82
N GLU A 141 -27.19 11.04 2.74
CA GLU A 141 -28.26 11.63 1.93
C GLU A 141 -28.11 11.32 0.43
N SER A 142 -26.87 11.18 -0.05
CA SER A 142 -26.58 10.87 -1.46
C SER A 142 -26.81 9.39 -1.81
N LEU A 143 -27.08 8.53 -0.82
CA LEU A 143 -27.43 7.12 -1.08
C LEU A 143 -28.92 6.94 -1.43
N ASP A 144 -29.76 7.91 -1.07
CA ASP A 144 -31.21 7.73 -1.12
C ASP A 144 -31.82 8.03 -2.50
N GLY A 145 -31.14 8.78 -3.37
CA GLY A 145 -31.71 9.28 -4.63
C GLY A 145 -32.22 8.17 -5.57
N TRP A 146 -31.49 7.06 -5.67
CA TRP A 146 -31.92 5.87 -6.42
C TRP A 146 -33.17 5.22 -5.81
N HIS A 147 -33.18 5.02 -4.50
CA HIS A 147 -34.31 4.42 -3.78
C HIS A 147 -35.57 5.30 -3.88
N GLN A 148 -35.41 6.62 -3.74
CA GLN A 148 -36.49 7.60 -3.91
C GLN A 148 -37.07 7.55 -5.32
N GLY A 149 -36.22 7.49 -6.35
CA GLY A 149 -36.66 7.42 -7.75
C GLY A 149 -37.41 6.12 -8.03
N MET A 150 -36.94 4.99 -7.50
CA MET A 150 -37.62 3.70 -7.60
C MET A 150 -38.97 3.69 -6.86
N THR A 151 -39.04 4.34 -5.70
CA THR A 151 -40.29 4.49 -4.95
C THR A 151 -41.32 5.31 -5.74
N GLN A 152 -40.89 6.43 -6.34
CA GLN A 152 -41.74 7.26 -7.20
C GLN A 152 -42.20 6.50 -8.46
N LEU A 153 -41.33 5.67 -9.04
CA LEU A 153 -41.67 4.79 -10.17
C LEU A 153 -42.73 3.76 -9.79
N GLN A 154 -42.58 3.11 -8.63
CA GLN A 154 -43.58 2.18 -8.12
C GLN A 154 -44.92 2.88 -7.87
N GLN A 155 -44.90 4.10 -7.32
CA GLN A 155 -46.12 4.89 -7.11
C GLN A 155 -46.81 5.23 -8.42
N LEU A 156 -46.05 5.59 -9.46
CA LEU A 156 -46.60 5.85 -10.80
C LEU A 156 -47.20 4.57 -11.41
N ALA A 157 -46.50 3.44 -11.32
CA ALA A 157 -46.99 2.16 -11.81
C ALA A 157 -48.31 1.75 -11.12
N ASN A 158 -48.37 1.88 -9.79
CA ASN A 158 -49.59 1.60 -9.03
C ASN A 158 -50.75 2.51 -9.44
N ARG A 159 -50.47 3.81 -9.66
CA ARG A 159 -51.48 4.76 -10.16
C ARG A 159 -51.98 4.36 -11.54
N LEU A 160 -51.09 4.01 -12.46
CA LEU A 160 -51.44 3.56 -13.81
C LEU A 160 -52.32 2.31 -13.79
N ASN A 161 -51.97 1.30 -12.98
CA ASN A 161 -52.76 0.08 -12.82
C ASN A 161 -54.16 0.37 -12.24
N ALA A 162 -54.26 1.29 -11.27
CA ALA A 162 -55.54 1.66 -10.68
C ALA A 162 -56.49 2.37 -11.68
N LEU A 163 -55.96 3.00 -12.73
CA LEU A 163 -56.79 3.57 -13.80
C LEU A 163 -57.44 2.48 -14.66
N ASP A 164 -56.75 1.34 -14.85
CA ASP A 164 -57.26 0.22 -15.61
C ASP A 164 -58.37 -0.52 -14.83
N GLU A 165 -58.20 -0.65 -13.51
CA GLU A 165 -59.18 -1.29 -12.62
C GLU A 165 -60.41 -0.40 -12.33
N GLN A 166 -60.23 0.92 -12.18
CA GLN A 166 -61.33 1.85 -11.90
C GLN A 166 -61.79 2.56 -13.17
N LYS A 167 -62.72 1.92 -13.90
CA LYS A 167 -63.40 2.51 -15.07
C LYS A 167 -63.90 3.93 -14.75
N GLY A 168 -63.18 4.95 -15.23
CA GLY A 168 -63.56 6.36 -15.13
C GLY A 168 -62.55 7.29 -14.45
N LYS A 169 -61.51 6.80 -13.78
CA LYS A 169 -60.36 7.65 -13.41
C LYS A 169 -59.38 7.70 -14.57
N TYR A 170 -58.98 8.91 -14.93
CA TYR A 170 -57.95 9.16 -15.93
C TYR A 170 -56.82 9.93 -15.27
N MET A 171 -55.58 9.61 -15.63
CA MET A 171 -54.44 10.48 -15.35
C MET A 171 -54.27 11.42 -16.53
N THR A 172 -54.12 12.70 -16.23
CA THR A 172 -53.84 13.72 -17.25
C THR A 172 -52.40 13.60 -17.73
N VAL A 173 -52.15 14.06 -18.96
CA VAL A 173 -50.78 14.14 -19.50
C VAL A 173 -49.89 15.03 -18.63
N SER A 174 -50.45 16.06 -18.00
CA SER A 174 -49.72 16.94 -17.07
C SER A 174 -49.26 16.21 -15.82
N GLU A 175 -50.12 15.39 -15.20
CA GLU A 175 -49.75 14.58 -14.04
C GLU A 175 -48.69 13.53 -14.36
N LEU A 176 -48.80 12.87 -15.52
CA LEU A 176 -47.78 11.93 -15.99
C LEU A 176 -46.43 12.63 -16.16
N LYS A 177 -46.41 13.78 -16.84
CA LYS A 177 -45.19 14.58 -17.03
C LYS A 177 -44.59 15.01 -15.70
N SER A 178 -45.40 15.45 -14.74
CA SER A 178 -44.93 15.81 -13.40
C SER A 178 -44.33 14.61 -12.66
N ALA A 179 -44.94 13.43 -12.75
CA ALA A 179 -44.38 12.21 -12.14
C ALA A 179 -43.06 11.80 -12.80
N VAL A 180 -42.98 11.82 -14.13
CA VAL A 180 -41.74 11.54 -14.88
C VAL A 180 -40.65 12.52 -14.52
N PHE A 181 -40.97 13.82 -14.43
CA PHE A 181 -40.01 14.84 -14.05
C PHE A 181 -39.47 14.62 -12.62
N ALA A 182 -40.34 14.30 -11.66
CA ALA A 182 -39.94 14.01 -10.28
C ALA A 182 -38.98 12.80 -10.21
N MET A 183 -39.29 11.72 -10.93
CA MET A 183 -38.42 10.53 -11.00
C MET A 183 -37.06 10.86 -11.62
N THR A 184 -37.05 11.56 -12.75
CA THR A 184 -35.81 11.99 -13.41
C THR A 184 -34.96 12.84 -12.46
N GLN A 185 -35.58 13.76 -11.73
CA GLN A 185 -34.87 14.57 -10.74
C GLN A 185 -34.27 13.70 -9.63
N SER A 186 -35.00 12.69 -9.15
CA SER A 186 -34.52 11.77 -8.12
C SER A 186 -33.38 10.87 -8.62
N PHE A 187 -33.44 10.37 -9.85
CA PHE A 187 -32.35 9.57 -10.40
C PHE A 187 -31.09 10.39 -10.68
N ASN A 188 -31.26 11.66 -11.06
CA ASN A 188 -30.15 12.58 -11.31
C ASN A 188 -29.49 13.08 -10.02
N SER A 189 -30.15 12.99 -8.85
CA SER A 189 -29.55 13.43 -7.58
C SER A 189 -28.47 12.47 -7.07
N ALA A 190 -28.53 11.19 -7.45
CA ALA A 190 -27.59 10.15 -7.06
C ALA A 190 -27.33 9.17 -8.21
N VAL A 191 -26.54 9.59 -9.20
CA VAL A 191 -26.19 8.75 -10.36
C VAL A 191 -25.32 7.57 -9.89
N PRO A 192 -25.77 6.31 -10.09
CA PRO A 192 -25.01 5.12 -9.75
C PRO A 192 -23.65 5.08 -10.46
N VAL A 193 -22.65 4.47 -9.82
CA VAL A 193 -21.30 4.39 -10.38
C VAL A 193 -21.26 3.51 -11.64
N GLU A 194 -22.15 2.53 -11.72
CA GLU A 194 -22.33 1.64 -12.87
C GLU A 194 -22.69 2.43 -14.14
N GLU A 195 -23.55 3.44 -14.02
CA GLU A 195 -23.92 4.30 -15.15
C GLU A 195 -22.74 5.18 -15.59
N ARG A 196 -21.91 5.65 -14.65
CA ARG A 196 -20.67 6.38 -14.99
C ARG A 196 -19.66 5.47 -15.70
N LEU A 197 -19.54 4.21 -15.27
CA LEU A 197 -18.67 3.22 -15.92
C LEU A 197 -19.15 2.90 -17.33
N ARG A 198 -20.47 2.78 -17.54
CA ARG A 198 -21.06 2.61 -18.88
C ARG A 198 -20.68 3.78 -19.80
N GLN A 199 -20.82 5.02 -19.32
CA GLN A 199 -20.45 6.22 -20.08
C GLN A 199 -18.96 6.26 -20.45
N LEU A 200 -18.07 5.82 -19.55
CA LEU A 200 -16.64 5.69 -19.85
C LEU A 200 -16.36 4.57 -20.87
N ALA A 201 -17.13 3.47 -20.82
CA ALA A 201 -16.99 2.35 -21.74
C ALA A 201 -17.46 2.66 -23.16
N GLU A 202 -18.37 3.63 -23.33
CA GLU A 202 -18.83 4.12 -24.64
C GLU A 202 -17.84 5.06 -25.32
N TRP A 203 -16.80 5.52 -24.61
CA TRP A 203 -15.79 6.38 -25.20
C TRP A 203 -15.01 5.65 -26.31
N PRO A 204 -14.70 6.31 -27.44
CA PRO A 204 -13.97 5.68 -28.53
C PRO A 204 -12.64 5.07 -28.05
N GLN A 205 -12.41 3.77 -28.29
CA GLN A 205 -11.22 3.04 -27.82
C GLN A 205 -9.88 3.67 -28.26
N ASN A 206 -9.89 4.48 -29.33
CA ASN A 206 -8.70 5.13 -29.87
C ASN A 206 -8.42 6.52 -29.27
N GLN A 207 -9.23 6.97 -28.30
CA GLN A 207 -9.04 8.24 -27.62
C GLN A 207 -8.87 8.04 -26.11
N PRO A 208 -7.95 8.77 -25.46
CA PRO A 208 -7.86 8.74 -24.01
C PRO A 208 -9.17 9.25 -23.40
N TRP A 209 -9.54 8.70 -22.24
CA TRP A 209 -10.69 9.19 -21.49
C TRP A 209 -10.50 10.66 -21.10
N PRO A 210 -11.58 11.46 -21.05
CA PRO A 210 -11.51 12.81 -20.51
C PRO A 210 -11.07 12.78 -19.04
N ALA A 211 -9.96 13.47 -18.73
CA ALA A 211 -9.36 13.45 -17.39
C ALA A 211 -10.35 13.83 -16.28
N ALA A 212 -11.26 14.76 -16.55
CA ALA A 212 -12.30 15.15 -15.61
C ALA A 212 -13.29 14.02 -15.30
N GLN A 213 -13.77 13.29 -16.32
CA GLN A 213 -14.72 12.19 -16.13
C GLN A 213 -14.07 10.99 -15.44
N GLN A 214 -12.82 10.69 -15.78
CA GLN A 214 -12.03 9.67 -15.11
C GLN A 214 -11.88 10.02 -13.62
N SER A 215 -11.39 11.21 -13.30
CA SER A 215 -11.16 11.65 -11.91
C SER A 215 -12.46 11.68 -11.10
N GLN A 216 -13.57 12.13 -11.68
CA GLN A 216 -14.89 12.11 -11.00
C GLN A 216 -15.38 10.68 -10.72
N THR A 217 -15.10 9.74 -11.61
CA THR A 217 -15.49 8.33 -11.42
C THR A 217 -14.63 7.67 -10.35
N GLU A 218 -13.32 7.91 -10.39
CA GLU A 218 -12.38 7.44 -9.36
C GLU A 218 -12.74 7.99 -7.97
N GLN A 219 -13.05 9.29 -7.87
CA GLN A 219 -13.48 9.92 -6.62
C GLN A 219 -14.77 9.27 -6.09
N HIS A 220 -15.76 9.01 -6.95
CA HIS A 220 -17.01 8.40 -6.52
C HIS A 220 -16.81 6.95 -6.05
N LEU A 221 -15.96 6.18 -6.73
CA LEU A 221 -15.56 4.85 -6.27
C LEU A 221 -14.89 4.91 -4.90
N GLN A 222 -13.97 5.85 -4.68
CA GLN A 222 -13.33 6.06 -3.38
C GLN A 222 -14.36 6.42 -2.30
N GLN A 223 -15.32 7.28 -2.63
CA GLN A 223 -16.40 7.67 -1.71
C GLN A 223 -17.27 6.49 -1.28
N LEU A 224 -17.59 5.59 -2.20
CA LEU A 224 -18.33 4.36 -1.92
C LEU A 224 -17.51 3.39 -1.05
N ILE A 225 -16.23 3.21 -1.37
CA ILE A 225 -15.32 2.37 -0.57
C ILE A 225 -15.17 2.92 0.85
N ALA A 226 -15.01 4.23 1.01
CA ALA A 226 -14.93 4.91 2.30
C ALA A 226 -16.22 4.75 3.10
N ARG A 227 -17.39 4.95 2.48
CA ARG A 227 -18.69 4.72 3.13
C ARG A 227 -18.85 3.26 3.56
N TYR A 228 -18.48 2.30 2.71
CA TYR A 228 -18.53 0.88 3.05
C TYR A 228 -17.63 0.54 4.24
N ALA A 229 -16.41 1.08 4.29
CA ALA A 229 -15.50 0.89 5.40
C ALA A 229 -16.08 1.44 6.73
N LEU A 230 -16.65 2.65 6.71
CA LEU A 230 -17.31 3.24 7.89
C LEU A 230 -18.50 2.39 8.37
N LEU A 231 -19.33 1.90 7.45
CA LEU A 231 -20.47 1.03 7.81
C LEU A 231 -20.00 -0.26 8.47
N LYS A 232 -18.90 -0.83 7.98
CA LYS A 232 -18.31 -2.04 8.53
C LYS A 232 -17.67 -1.81 9.90
N GLN A 233 -17.03 -0.66 10.12
CA GLN A 233 -16.53 -0.26 11.44
C GLN A 233 -17.68 -0.16 12.44
N LYS A 234 -18.78 0.53 12.07
CA LYS A 234 -19.98 0.66 12.91
C LYS A 234 -20.65 -0.68 13.24
N THR A 235 -20.52 -1.68 12.37
CA THR A 235 -21.09 -3.03 12.60
C THR A 235 -20.19 -3.91 13.45
N ALA A 236 -18.91 -3.54 13.61
CA ALA A 236 -17.93 -4.30 14.39
C ALA A 236 -17.85 -3.85 15.86
N GLU A 237 -18.45 -2.70 16.20
CA GLU A 237 -18.69 -2.22 17.57
C GLU A 237 -19.96 -2.85 18.17
#